data_AF-A0A7S2R523-F1
#
_entry.id   AF-A0A7S2R523-F1
#
_cell.length_a   1.000
_cell.length_b   1.000
_cell.length_c   1.000
_cell.angle_alpha   90.00
_cell.angle_beta   90.00
_cell.angle_gamma   90.00
#
_symmetry.space_group_name_H-M   'P 1'
#
loop_
_entity.id
_entity.type
_entity.pdbx_description
1 polymer ?
#
loop_
_entity_poly.entity_id
_entity_poly.type
_entity_poly.pdbx_seq_one_letter_code
_entity_poly.pdbx_strand_id
1 'polypeptide(L)'
;EQTEFSFRSAPTFMSLVPSETSARDAQYETEAALDHYFFHDNTAPFLCIRMIQRLVTSNPSPRYVKECSMAFISGKFIFGEVIFGDSKYGNLAATTASILLDREARNVVLDRDPSFGSLRESILKVTGVLRSMEFESNGDGITRLAKLGERIGQMAHSFTSVFSFFLPEYKPQGRIG
;
A
#
# COMPACT_ATOMS: atom_id res chain seq x y z
N GLU A 1 26.39 39.39 -6.93
CA GLU A 1 25.69 38.17 -7.39
C GLU A 1 24.33 38.13 -6.71
N GLN A 2 23.23 38.25 -7.46
CA GLN A 2 21.89 38.12 -6.91
C GLN A 2 21.53 36.64 -6.94
N THR A 3 21.39 36.03 -5.77
CA THR A 3 20.88 34.67 -5.63
C THR A 3 19.39 34.65 -5.95
N GLU A 4 19.04 33.98 -7.05
CA GLU A 4 17.68 33.76 -7.48
C GLU A 4 17.00 32.74 -6.56
N PHE A 5 16.23 33.23 -5.59
CA PHE A 5 15.39 32.38 -4.75
C PHE A 5 14.04 32.21 -5.45
N SER A 6 13.78 31.01 -5.98
CA SER A 6 12.47 30.65 -6.53
C SER A 6 11.73 29.70 -5.57
N PHE A 7 10.45 29.99 -5.34
CA PHE A 7 9.57 29.07 -4.62
C PHE A 7 9.13 27.98 -5.58
N ARG A 8 9.29 26.70 -5.19
CA ARG A 8 8.71 25.57 -5.93
C ARG A 8 7.17 25.61 -5.94
N SER A 9 6.59 26.21 -4.91
CA SER A 9 5.16 26.47 -4.77
C SER A 9 5.01 27.80 -4.02
N ALA A 10 4.78 28.90 -4.74
CA ALA A 10 4.48 30.17 -4.06
C ALA A 10 3.15 30.00 -3.29
N PRO A 11 3.04 30.44 -2.03
CA PRO A 11 1.78 30.37 -1.30
C PRO A 11 0.76 31.28 -2.00
N THR A 12 -0.21 30.67 -2.69
CA THR A 12 -1.39 31.36 -3.19
C THR A 12 -2.39 31.48 -2.06
N PHE A 13 -2.70 32.71 -1.68
CA PHE A 13 -3.79 32.99 -0.75
C PHE A 13 -5.08 33.09 -1.56
N MET A 14 -6.03 32.19 -1.33
CA MET A 14 -7.38 32.37 -1.86
C MET A 14 -7.96 33.68 -1.33
N SER A 15 -8.36 34.58 -2.23
CA SER A 15 -9.09 35.78 -1.86
C SER A 15 -10.42 35.38 -1.21
N LEU A 16 -10.63 35.79 0.04
CA LEU A 16 -11.89 35.57 0.78
C LEU A 16 -13.05 36.42 0.21
N VAL A 17 -12.79 37.25 -0.80
CA VAL A 17 -13.80 38.03 -1.51
C VAL A 17 -14.38 37.14 -2.63
N PRO A 18 -15.71 36.87 -2.66
CA PRO A 18 -16.33 35.91 -3.59
C PRO A 18 -16.25 36.26 -5.09
N SER A 19 -15.55 37.32 -5.47
CA SER A 19 -15.56 37.83 -6.84
C SER A 19 -14.61 37.09 -7.79
N GLU A 20 -13.65 36.32 -7.27
CA GLU A 20 -12.59 35.68 -8.10
C GLU A 20 -12.46 34.17 -7.94
N THR A 21 -13.26 33.50 -7.11
CA THR A 21 -13.27 32.03 -7.00
C THR A 21 -14.13 31.42 -8.11
N SER A 22 -13.59 31.41 -9.33
CA SER A 22 -14.16 30.64 -10.43
C SER A 22 -14.02 29.14 -10.14
N ALA A 23 -15.06 28.35 -10.41
CA ALA A 23 -15.01 26.88 -10.27
C ALA A 23 -13.83 26.25 -11.04
N ARG A 24 -13.41 26.92 -12.13
CA ARG A 24 -12.23 26.55 -12.92
C ARG A 24 -10.94 26.63 -12.10
N ASP A 25 -10.76 27.69 -11.33
CA ASP A 25 -9.51 27.92 -10.59
C ASP A 25 -9.40 26.94 -9.41
N ALA A 26 -10.53 26.61 -8.75
CA ALA A 26 -10.59 25.54 -7.77
C ALA A 26 -10.22 24.15 -8.33
N GLN A 27 -10.63 23.85 -9.57
CA GLN A 27 -10.25 22.62 -10.26
C GLN A 27 -8.73 22.58 -10.54
N TYR A 28 -8.17 23.67 -11.07
CA TYR A 28 -6.74 23.76 -11.34
C TYR A 28 -5.89 23.66 -10.07
N GLU A 29 -6.29 24.30 -8.98
CA GLU A 29 -5.59 24.16 -7.69
C GLU A 29 -5.64 22.72 -7.17
N THR A 30 -6.79 22.05 -7.30
CA THR A 30 -6.94 20.65 -6.90
C THR A 30 -6.06 19.73 -7.75
N GLU A 31 -6.05 19.92 -9.06
CA GLU A 31 -5.22 19.13 -9.99
C GLU A 31 -3.73 19.36 -9.73
N ALA A 32 -3.30 20.61 -9.55
CA ALA A 32 -1.91 20.93 -9.20
C ALA A 32 -1.48 20.32 -7.87
N ALA A 33 -2.36 20.31 -6.85
CA ALA A 33 -2.09 19.65 -5.58
C ALA A 33 -1.97 18.12 -5.73
N LEU A 34 -2.85 17.50 -6.51
CA LEU A 34 -2.79 16.06 -6.81
C LEU A 34 -1.51 15.70 -7.57
N ASP A 35 -1.13 16.49 -8.57
CA ASP A 35 0.12 16.31 -9.32
C ASP A 35 1.33 16.41 -8.40
N HIS A 36 1.35 17.38 -7.49
CA HIS A 36 2.42 17.53 -6.53
C HIS A 36 2.58 16.28 -5.65
N TYR A 37 1.48 15.73 -5.15
CA TYR A 37 1.53 14.50 -4.36
C TYR A 37 1.90 13.29 -5.21
N PHE A 38 1.38 13.19 -6.43
CA PHE A 38 1.62 12.04 -7.29
C PHE A 38 3.08 11.96 -7.74
N PHE A 39 3.69 13.07 -8.13
CA PHE A 39 5.08 13.14 -8.57
C PHE A 39 6.09 13.35 -7.43
N HIS A 40 5.64 13.32 -6.18
CA HIS A 40 6.54 13.41 -5.03
C HIS A 40 7.45 12.17 -4.95
N ASP A 41 8.74 12.38 -4.66
CA ASP A 41 9.74 11.30 -4.63
C ASP A 41 9.40 10.16 -3.65
N ASN A 42 8.69 10.47 -2.57
CA ASN A 42 8.24 9.49 -1.57
C ASN A 42 7.06 8.62 -2.04
N THR A 43 6.32 9.00 -3.08
CA THR A 43 5.08 8.32 -3.47
C THR A 43 5.34 6.90 -3.95
N ALA A 44 6.33 6.71 -4.82
CA ALA A 44 6.72 5.40 -5.32
C ALA A 44 7.14 4.43 -4.20
N PRO A 45 8.12 4.74 -3.31
CA PRO A 45 8.51 3.84 -2.24
C PRO A 45 7.40 3.63 -1.20
N PHE A 46 6.62 4.67 -0.88
CA PHE A 46 5.49 4.55 0.04
C PHE A 46 4.45 3.55 -0.47
N LEU A 47 4.05 3.67 -1.73
CA LEU A 47 3.08 2.76 -2.33
C LEU A 47 3.64 1.34 -2.46
N CYS A 48 4.88 1.20 -2.93
CA CYS A 48 5.52 -0.11 -3.10
C CYS A 48 5.62 -0.91 -1.80
N ILE A 49 6.02 -0.28 -0.69
CA ILE A 49 6.05 -0.96 0.62
C ILE A 49 4.68 -1.53 0.96
N ARG A 50 3.60 -0.76 0.77
CA ARG A 50 2.22 -1.16 1.09
C ARG A 50 1.74 -2.31 0.20
N MET A 51 1.99 -2.20 -1.10
CA MET A 51 1.57 -3.22 -2.05
C MET A 51 2.31 -4.53 -1.80
N ILE A 52 3.63 -4.49 -1.55
CA ILE A 52 4.41 -5.69 -1.22
C ILE A 52 3.91 -6.34 0.09
N GLN A 53 3.63 -5.52 1.12
CA GLN A 53 3.08 -6.02 2.40
C GLN A 53 1.72 -6.69 2.27
N ARG A 54 0.87 -6.21 1.35
CA ARG A 54 -0.46 -6.79 1.13
C ARG A 54 -0.42 -8.04 0.25
N LEU A 55 0.54 -8.13 -0.67
CA LEU A 55 0.58 -9.17 -1.69
C LEU A 55 1.55 -10.32 -1.38
N VAL A 56 2.67 -10.05 -0.71
CA VAL A 56 3.79 -11.01 -0.62
C VAL A 56 4.28 -11.20 0.81
N THR A 57 4.90 -10.17 1.42
CA THR A 57 5.66 -10.32 2.67
C THR A 57 5.53 -9.11 3.57
N SER A 58 5.39 -9.32 4.89
CA SER A 58 5.27 -8.24 5.86
C SER A 58 6.55 -7.41 6.02
N ASN A 59 7.72 -7.99 5.69
CA ASN A 59 9.03 -7.37 5.88
C ASN A 59 9.89 -7.45 4.60
N PRO A 60 9.59 -6.64 3.57
CA PRO A 60 10.33 -6.66 2.32
C PRO A 60 11.74 -6.09 2.47
N SER A 61 12.69 -6.63 1.70
CA SER A 61 14.05 -6.08 1.71
C SER A 61 14.10 -4.68 1.07
N PRO A 62 15.08 -3.84 1.44
CA PRO A 62 15.27 -2.53 0.80
C PRO A 62 15.49 -2.61 -0.71
N ARG A 63 16.11 -3.69 -1.20
CA ARG A 63 16.29 -3.93 -2.63
C ARG A 63 14.95 -4.18 -3.31
N TYR A 64 14.09 -5.00 -2.72
CA TYR A 64 12.80 -5.31 -3.31
C TYR A 64 11.92 -4.06 -3.44
N VAL A 65 11.90 -3.22 -2.40
CA VAL A 65 11.23 -1.92 -2.44
C VAL A 65 11.80 -1.02 -3.55
N LYS A 66 13.13 -1.01 -3.73
CA LYS A 66 13.79 -0.24 -4.78
C LYS A 66 13.38 -0.69 -6.18
N GLU A 67 13.39 -2.00 -6.47
CA GLU A 67 12.99 -2.54 -7.78
C GLU A 67 11.53 -2.17 -8.11
N CYS A 68 10.62 -2.34 -7.15
CA CYS A 68 9.23 -1.94 -7.31
C CYS A 68 9.10 -0.43 -7.58
N SER A 69 9.84 0.40 -6.83
CA SER A 69 9.80 1.85 -7.00
C SER A 69 10.30 2.26 -8.38
N MET A 70 11.34 1.61 -8.89
CA MET A 70 11.85 1.84 -10.24
C MET A 70 10.84 1.43 -11.32
N ALA A 71 10.13 0.32 -11.13
CA ALA A 71 9.06 -0.11 -12.05
C ALA A 71 7.88 0.88 -12.06
N PHE A 72 7.50 1.42 -10.89
CA PHE A 72 6.47 2.45 -10.77
C PHE A 72 6.88 3.75 -11.48
N ILE A 73 8.10 4.23 -11.23
CA ILE A 73 8.61 5.49 -11.80
C ILE A 73 8.79 5.38 -13.32
N SER A 74 9.40 4.30 -13.79
CA SER A 74 9.65 4.08 -15.22
C SER A 74 8.39 3.64 -15.98
N GLY A 75 7.38 3.15 -15.28
CA GLY A 75 6.17 2.60 -15.90
C GLY A 75 6.38 1.31 -16.67
N LYS A 76 7.51 0.64 -16.45
CA LYS A 76 7.94 -0.51 -17.24
C LYS A 76 8.64 -1.55 -16.35
N PHE A 77 8.28 -2.81 -16.53
CA PHE A 77 8.97 -3.94 -15.90
C PHE A 77 9.21 -5.05 -16.94
N ILE A 78 10.41 -5.62 -16.94
CA ILE A 78 10.83 -6.62 -17.93
C ILE A 78 11.09 -7.94 -17.20
N PHE A 79 10.44 -9.01 -17.65
CA PHE A 79 10.64 -10.36 -17.13
C PHE A 79 10.77 -11.36 -18.28
N GLY A 80 12.00 -11.83 -18.51
CA GLY A 80 12.32 -12.62 -19.71
C GLY A 80 12.05 -11.80 -20.97
N GLU A 81 11.19 -12.30 -21.85
CA GLU A 81 10.80 -11.63 -23.10
C GLU A 81 9.55 -10.74 -22.93
N VAL A 82 8.90 -10.78 -21.77
CA VAL A 82 7.65 -10.06 -21.53
C VAL A 82 7.92 -8.71 -20.91
N ILE A 83 7.28 -7.68 -21.46
CA ILE A 83 7.32 -6.31 -20.96
C ILE A 83 5.93 -5.98 -20.39
N PHE A 84 5.91 -5.54 -19.14
CA PHE A 84 4.71 -5.03 -18.47
C PHE A 84 4.74 -3.51 -18.40
N GLY A 85 3.60 -2.87 -18.64
CA GLY A 85 3.40 -1.43 -18.52
C GLY A 85 3.47 -0.66 -19.85
N ASP A 86 3.18 0.64 -19.79
CA ASP A 86 3.08 1.56 -20.92
C ASP A 86 4.18 2.64 -20.92
N SER A 87 5.22 2.47 -20.09
CA SER A 87 6.33 3.40 -19.92
C SER A 87 5.91 4.79 -19.42
N LYS A 88 4.79 4.88 -18.70
CA LYS A 88 4.34 6.09 -18.01
C LYS A 88 4.51 5.98 -16.50
N TYR A 89 4.87 7.09 -15.88
CA TYR A 89 4.98 7.18 -14.43
C TYR A 89 3.68 6.71 -13.75
N GLY A 90 3.83 5.87 -12.73
CA GLY A 90 2.73 5.34 -11.95
C GLY A 90 1.97 4.18 -12.58
N ASN A 91 2.56 3.48 -13.56
CA ASN A 91 1.93 2.30 -14.14
C ASN A 91 1.81 1.16 -13.12
N LEU A 92 0.57 0.85 -12.71
CA LEU A 92 0.30 -0.22 -11.74
C LEU A 92 0.55 -1.62 -12.31
N ALA A 93 0.40 -1.85 -13.62
CA ALA A 93 0.68 -3.16 -14.21
C ALA A 93 2.17 -3.51 -14.12
N ALA A 94 3.06 -2.57 -14.44
CA ALA A 94 4.50 -2.74 -14.25
C ALA A 94 4.85 -2.92 -12.77
N THR A 95 4.23 -2.14 -11.89
CA THR A 95 4.45 -2.20 -10.45
C THR A 95 4.04 -3.55 -9.86
N THR A 96 2.81 -4.01 -10.12
CA THR A 96 2.33 -5.31 -9.64
C THR A 96 3.10 -6.48 -10.24
N ALA A 97 3.49 -6.40 -11.50
CA ALA A 97 4.37 -7.41 -12.12
C ALA A 97 5.73 -7.46 -11.42
N SER A 98 6.35 -6.31 -11.13
CA SER A 98 7.61 -6.26 -10.40
C SER A 98 7.52 -6.88 -9.01
N ILE A 99 6.37 -6.74 -8.33
CA ILE A 99 6.11 -7.36 -7.03
C ILE A 99 6.03 -8.89 -7.18
N LEU A 100 5.09 -9.39 -7.98
CA LEU A 100 4.82 -10.83 -8.05
C LEU A 100 5.95 -11.64 -8.71
N LEU A 101 6.75 -11.00 -9.56
CA LEU A 101 7.85 -11.63 -10.29
C LEU A 101 9.22 -11.40 -9.67
N ASP A 102 9.31 -10.67 -8.56
CA ASP A 102 10.57 -10.52 -7.84
C ASP A 102 11.07 -11.85 -7.28
N ARG A 103 12.40 -11.97 -7.17
CA ARG A 103 13.06 -13.15 -6.62
C ARG A 103 12.63 -13.45 -5.19
N GLU A 104 12.39 -12.45 -4.34
CA GLU A 104 11.91 -12.66 -2.97
C GLU A 104 10.51 -13.26 -2.97
N ALA A 105 9.64 -12.84 -3.89
CA ALA A 105 8.28 -13.37 -3.99
C ALA A 105 8.22 -14.82 -4.49
N ARG A 106 9.25 -15.30 -5.18
CA ARG A 106 9.27 -16.61 -5.87
C ARG A 106 10.29 -17.60 -5.30
N ASN A 107 11.03 -17.25 -4.26
CA ASN A 107 12.12 -18.08 -3.76
C ASN A 107 11.62 -19.21 -2.86
N VAL A 108 11.70 -20.45 -3.36
CA VAL A 108 11.33 -21.68 -2.63
C VAL A 108 12.15 -21.93 -1.36
N VAL A 109 13.34 -21.33 -1.23
CA VAL A 109 14.15 -21.41 0.00
C VAL A 109 13.56 -20.51 1.08
N LEU A 110 13.09 -19.31 0.70
CA LEU A 110 12.43 -18.39 1.63
C LEU A 110 11.09 -18.96 2.11
N ASP A 111 10.37 -19.74 1.29
CA ASP A 111 9.14 -20.44 1.73
C ASP A 111 9.36 -21.41 2.90
N ARG A 112 10.60 -21.90 3.08
CA ARG A 112 10.96 -22.78 4.20
C ARG A 112 11.44 -22.01 5.44
N ASP A 113 11.68 -20.71 5.32
CA ASP A 113 12.06 -19.87 6.46
C ASP A 113 10.80 -19.50 7.27
N PRO A 114 10.68 -19.92 8.54
CA PRO A 114 9.55 -19.56 9.39
C PRO A 114 9.43 -18.06 9.65
N SER A 115 10.47 -17.27 9.35
CA SER A 115 10.51 -15.82 9.51
C SER A 115 10.03 -15.08 8.25
N PHE A 116 9.88 -15.77 7.13
CA PHE A 116 9.50 -15.17 5.84
C PHE A 116 8.00 -15.31 5.57
N GLY A 117 7.45 -14.32 4.84
CA GLY A 117 6.05 -14.27 4.46
C GLY A 117 5.26 -13.20 5.20
N SER A 118 3.94 -13.42 5.33
CA SER A 118 3.04 -12.45 5.95
C SER A 118 2.30 -13.05 7.14
N LEU A 119 2.27 -12.30 8.25
CA LEU A 119 1.40 -12.65 9.37
C LEU A 119 -0.06 -12.45 8.94
N ARG A 120 -0.88 -13.49 9.10
CA ARG A 120 -2.33 -13.37 8.93
C ARG A 120 -2.93 -12.53 10.06
N GLU A 121 -3.88 -11.67 9.72
CA GLU A 121 -4.71 -10.93 10.68
C GLU A 121 -5.46 -11.91 11.60
N SER A 122 -5.76 -11.54 12.85
CA SER A 122 -6.30 -12.50 13.82
C SER A 122 -7.69 -13.00 13.44
N ILE A 123 -8.52 -12.14 12.83
CA ILE A 123 -9.82 -12.54 12.28
C ILE A 123 -9.70 -13.49 11.08
N LEU A 124 -8.66 -13.32 10.25
CA LEU A 124 -8.36 -14.23 9.14
C LEU A 124 -7.89 -15.61 9.62
N LYS A 125 -7.20 -15.67 10.77
CA LYS A 125 -6.85 -16.95 11.41
C LYS A 125 -8.10 -17.71 11.85
N VAL A 126 -9.03 -17.04 12.55
CA VAL A 126 -10.28 -17.66 13.01
C VAL A 126 -11.14 -18.13 11.83
N THR A 127 -11.32 -17.28 10.81
CA THR A 127 -12.09 -17.66 9.61
C THR A 127 -11.42 -18.81 8.84
N GLY A 128 -10.09 -18.84 8.76
CA GLY A 128 -9.35 -19.95 8.17
C GLY A 128 -9.60 -21.27 8.90
N VAL A 129 -9.59 -21.26 10.24
CA VAL A 129 -9.89 -22.44 11.06
C VAL A 129 -11.32 -22.92 10.83
N LEU A 130 -12.31 -22.02 10.89
CA LEU A 130 -13.71 -22.36 10.64
C LEU A 130 -13.90 -22.99 9.26
N ARG A 131 -13.28 -22.40 8.22
CA ARG A 131 -13.31 -22.95 6.87
C ARG A 131 -12.64 -24.32 6.76
N SER A 132 -11.50 -24.54 7.44
CA SER A 132 -10.81 -25.84 7.43
C SER A 132 -11.58 -26.95 8.14
N MET A 133 -12.49 -26.58 9.04
CA MET A 133 -13.38 -27.51 9.74
C MET A 133 -14.72 -27.68 9.01
N GLU A 134 -14.86 -27.13 7.80
CA GLU A 134 -16.10 -27.14 7.02
C GLU A 134 -17.30 -26.63 7.84
N PHE A 135 -17.06 -25.61 8.67
CA PHE A 135 -18.08 -25.06 9.55
C PHE A 135 -19.23 -24.44 8.72
N GLU A 136 -20.45 -24.93 8.95
CA GLU A 136 -21.67 -24.39 8.37
C GLU A 136 -22.50 -23.66 9.44
N SER A 137 -23.13 -22.55 9.05
CA SER A 137 -24.02 -21.81 9.94
C SER A 137 -25.39 -22.48 10.01
N ASN A 138 -25.91 -22.69 11.20
CA ASN A 138 -27.25 -23.25 11.38
C ASN A 138 -28.33 -22.25 10.91
N GLY A 139 -28.90 -22.48 9.72
CA GLY A 139 -30.16 -21.89 9.23
C GLY A 139 -30.10 -20.43 8.78
N ASP A 140 -29.50 -19.53 9.55
CA ASP A 140 -29.66 -18.08 9.35
C ASP A 140 -28.54 -17.44 8.51
N GLY A 141 -27.55 -18.22 8.07
CA GLY A 141 -26.37 -17.73 7.32
C GLY A 141 -25.45 -16.77 8.10
N ILE A 142 -25.82 -16.40 9.33
CA ILE A 142 -25.07 -15.48 10.19
C ILE A 142 -24.50 -16.25 11.38
N THR A 143 -23.19 -16.48 11.36
CA THR A 143 -22.47 -17.04 12.49
C THR A 143 -22.02 -15.93 13.43
N ARG A 144 -22.61 -15.87 14.62
CA ARG A 144 -22.27 -14.85 15.62
C ARG A 144 -21.05 -15.29 16.45
N LEU A 145 -19.89 -14.72 16.16
CA LEU A 145 -18.69 -14.86 16.98
C LEU A 145 -18.70 -13.79 18.09
N ALA A 146 -19.09 -14.19 19.30
CA ALA A 146 -19.25 -13.27 20.42
C ALA A 146 -17.90 -12.75 20.95
N LYS A 147 -17.83 -11.43 21.18
CA LYS A 147 -16.71 -10.74 21.86
C LYS A 147 -15.34 -11.00 21.21
N LEU A 148 -15.27 -10.99 19.87
CA LEU A 148 -14.00 -11.18 19.17
C LEU A 148 -12.94 -10.15 19.57
N GLY A 149 -13.32 -8.89 19.79
CA GLY A 149 -12.39 -7.85 20.25
C GLY A 149 -11.68 -8.22 21.57
N GLU A 150 -12.41 -8.73 22.55
CA GLU A 150 -11.86 -9.18 23.84
C GLU A 150 -11.03 -10.47 23.70
N ARG A 151 -11.40 -11.36 22.76
CA ARG A 151 -10.79 -12.69 22.63
C ARG A 151 -9.53 -12.73 21.76
N ILE A 152 -9.54 -12.02 20.63
CA ILE A 152 -8.48 -12.06 19.61
C ILE A 152 -7.85 -10.69 19.33
N GLY A 153 -8.25 -9.67 20.09
CA GLY A 153 -7.72 -8.30 19.98
C GLY A 153 -8.16 -7.54 18.73
N GLN A 154 -9.01 -8.13 17.89
CA GLN A 154 -9.55 -7.50 16.68
C GLN A 154 -11.02 -7.87 16.50
N MET A 155 -11.82 -6.90 16.05
CA MET A 155 -13.21 -7.12 15.67
C MET A 155 -13.51 -6.33 14.39
N ALA A 156 -14.29 -6.93 13.50
CA ALA A 156 -14.69 -6.28 12.26
C ALA A 156 -15.34 -4.93 12.56
N HIS A 157 -14.86 -3.87 11.89
CA HIS A 157 -15.34 -2.49 12.04
C HIS A 157 -15.21 -1.88 13.45
N SER A 158 -14.43 -2.48 14.35
CA SER A 158 -14.24 -1.99 15.72
C SER A 158 -12.81 -1.51 15.96
N PHE A 159 -12.32 -0.67 15.04
CA PHE A 159 -11.02 -0.02 15.20
C PHE A 159 -11.15 1.03 16.31
N THR A 160 -10.21 1.04 17.25
CA THR A 160 -10.20 2.03 18.36
C THR A 160 -9.67 3.40 17.93
N SER A 161 -9.03 3.48 16.76
CA SER A 161 -8.39 4.66 16.20
C SER A 161 -8.72 4.79 14.70
N VAL A 162 -8.61 6.01 14.18
CA VAL A 162 -8.63 6.31 12.73
C VAL A 162 -7.47 5.64 11.97
N PHE A 163 -6.43 5.19 12.67
CA PHE A 163 -5.24 4.57 12.09
C PHE A 163 -5.30 3.03 11.99
N SER A 164 -6.49 2.42 12.08
CA SER A 164 -6.69 0.97 12.06
C SER A 164 -6.06 0.24 13.26
N PHE A 165 -6.00 -1.10 13.24
CA PHE A 165 -5.41 -1.94 14.29
C PHE A 165 -3.87 -1.95 14.29
N PHE A 166 -3.26 -1.69 13.15
CA PHE A 166 -1.81 -1.63 12.99
C PHE A 166 -1.44 -0.33 12.29
N LEU A 167 -0.40 0.33 12.81
CA LEU A 167 0.15 1.51 12.15
C LEU A 167 0.66 1.15 10.76
N PRO A 168 0.66 2.11 9.82
CA PRO A 168 1.32 1.91 8.55
C PRO A 168 2.78 1.43 8.75
N GLU A 169 3.53 1.98 9.69
CA GLU A 169 4.93 1.61 9.88
C GLU A 169 5.15 0.30 10.65
N TYR A 170 4.07 -0.36 11.08
CA TYR A 170 4.15 -1.60 11.83
C TYR A 170 4.86 -2.69 11.02
N LYS A 171 5.87 -3.29 11.63
CA LYS A 171 6.56 -4.47 11.13
C LYS A 171 6.50 -5.55 12.20
N PRO A 172 6.19 -6.80 11.85
CA PRO A 172 6.26 -7.90 12.81
C PRO A 172 7.69 -8.09 13.29
N GLN A 173 7.85 -8.57 14.53
CA GLN A 173 9.16 -8.89 15.08
C GLN A 173 9.78 -10.07 14.31
N GLY A 174 11.03 -9.93 13.89
CA GLY A 174 11.75 -10.93 13.10
C GLY A 174 12.95 -10.33 12.37
N ARG A 175 13.75 -11.19 11.72
CA ARG A 175 14.86 -10.74 10.87
C ARG A 175 14.31 -10.01 9.65
N ILE A 176 15.02 -8.98 9.19
CA ILE A 176 14.72 -8.31 7.92
C ILE A 176 15.12 -9.27 6.78
N GLY A 177 14.17 -9.52 5.86
CA GLY A 177 14.40 -10.34 4.67
C GLY A 177 15.35 -9.69 3.67
#